data_AF-A0A661C6B3-F1
#
_entry.id   AF-A0A661C6B3-F1
#
_cell.length_a   1.000
_cell.length_b   1.000
_cell.length_c   1.000
_cell.angle_alpha   90.00
_cell.angle_beta   90.00
_cell.angle_gamma   90.00
#
_symmetry.space_group_name_H-M   'P 1'
#
loop_
_entity.id
_entity.type
_entity.pdbx_description
1 polymer ?
#
loop_
_entity_poly.entity_id
_entity_poly.type
_entity_poly.pdbx_seq_one_letter_code
_entity_poly.pdbx_strand_id
1 'polypeptide(L)'
;MKEEFEEVNLFDNDKPEEQAVEDVDLDTTKETSFEVPDKFQGKSFEDVIESYENLEKEMGRKANEVGELRKLTDDILKQQVTEQEAPLQEDIGFEDFIDDPSLAVSKALESNPRLKKIEDALARDSQEKSHQQLLSKHEDADAVVSSPEFSEWVQKSPTRLRMLQEAHVNYDAEIASDLLDFFKGSSKMTIDEAKAVRDGKAADDLKKAQIEKGTNGATSKKVYRRTDLIRLKLEDPNRYASMSNEIRKAYAEKRVK
;
A
#
# COMPACT_ATOMS: atom_id res chain seq x y z
N MET A 1 15.36 80.37 1.14
CA MET A 1 14.43 79.22 1.10
C MET A 1 15.21 78.01 1.55
N LYS A 2 14.88 77.47 2.72
CA LYS A 2 15.41 76.20 3.21
C LYS A 2 14.27 75.21 3.01
N GLU A 3 14.50 74.18 2.21
CA GLU A 3 13.58 73.05 2.05
C GLU A 3 13.95 72.04 3.15
N GLU A 4 13.01 71.82 4.07
CA GLU A 4 13.08 70.76 5.08
C GLU A 4 12.64 69.45 4.43
N PHE A 5 13.49 68.42 4.53
CA PHE A 5 13.14 67.05 4.19
C PHE A 5 12.34 66.46 5.36
N GLU A 6 11.15 65.95 5.04
CA GLU A 6 10.25 65.27 5.97
C GLU A 6 10.72 63.81 6.14
N GLU A 7 11.41 63.52 7.24
CA GLU A 7 11.73 62.15 7.67
C GLU A 7 10.46 61.47 8.22
N VAL A 8 9.97 60.46 7.50
CA VAL A 8 8.83 59.65 7.94
C VAL A 8 9.35 58.56 8.88
N ASN A 9 9.28 58.79 10.19
CA ASN A 9 9.49 57.77 11.22
C ASN A 9 8.27 56.84 11.27
N LEU A 10 8.42 55.61 10.77
CA LEU A 10 7.37 54.58 10.70
C LEU A 10 7.42 53.58 11.88
N PHE A 11 7.87 54.02 13.06
CA PHE A 11 7.93 53.18 14.25
C PHE A 11 7.67 54.02 15.50
N ASP A 12 6.42 54.33 15.79
CA ASP A 12 6.00 54.65 17.15
C ASP A 12 4.49 54.45 17.29
N ASN A 13 4.07 53.21 17.55
CA ASN A 13 2.72 52.92 18.01
C ASN A 13 2.75 51.77 19.01
N ASP A 14 3.45 51.98 20.12
CA ASP A 14 3.40 51.09 21.27
C ASP A 14 3.46 51.90 22.56
N LYS A 15 2.28 52.37 23.02
CA LYS A 15 2.00 52.62 24.44
C LYS A 15 0.49 52.65 24.70
N PRO A 16 0.05 52.15 25.86
CA PRO A 16 -1.32 51.75 26.11
C PRO A 16 -2.18 52.96 26.49
N GLU A 17 -3.31 53.14 25.83
CA GLU A 17 -4.35 54.06 26.29
C GLU A 17 -5.07 53.44 27.50
N GLU A 18 -4.87 54.05 28.67
CA GLU A 18 -5.75 53.93 29.83
C GLU A 18 -7.15 54.43 29.42
N GLN A 19 -8.09 53.50 29.22
CA GLN A 19 -9.49 53.84 29.09
C GLN A 19 -10.07 54.15 30.48
N ALA A 20 -10.48 55.41 30.63
CA ALA A 20 -11.30 55.89 31.73
C ALA A 20 -12.60 55.09 31.82
N VAL A 21 -12.87 54.59 33.02
CA VAL A 21 -14.13 53.99 33.45
C VAL A 21 -15.25 55.02 33.31
N GLU A 22 -16.09 54.85 32.29
CA GLU A 22 -17.41 55.47 32.21
C GLU A 22 -18.39 54.55 32.96
N ASP A 23 -18.99 55.07 34.03
CA ASP A 23 -20.03 54.41 34.82
C ASP A 23 -21.19 53.99 33.90
N VAL A 24 -21.25 52.70 33.56
CA VAL A 24 -22.37 52.10 32.84
C VAL A 24 -23.45 51.75 33.85
N ASP A 25 -24.60 52.42 33.69
CA ASP A 25 -25.88 52.17 34.34
C ASP A 25 -26.11 50.70 34.74
N LEU A 26 -26.12 50.47 36.05
CA LEU A 26 -26.65 49.28 36.72
C LEU A 26 -28.18 49.31 36.68
N ASP A 27 -28.78 49.01 35.52
CA ASP A 27 -30.12 48.41 35.51
C ASP A 27 -30.42 47.73 34.16
N THR A 28 -29.92 46.52 33.99
CA THR A 28 -30.62 45.52 33.16
C THR A 28 -30.30 44.15 33.73
N THR A 29 -31.15 43.69 34.64
CA THR A 29 -31.33 42.26 34.92
C THR A 29 -31.86 41.61 33.64
N LYS A 30 -30.99 41.40 32.65
CA LYS A 30 -31.23 40.41 31.60
C LYS A 30 -31.03 39.08 32.29
N GLU A 31 -32.14 38.48 32.70
CA GLU A 31 -32.24 37.03 32.81
C GLU A 31 -31.86 36.47 31.43
N THR A 32 -30.57 36.25 31.20
CA THR A 32 -30.13 35.35 30.15
C THR A 32 -30.60 33.98 30.59
N SER A 33 -31.73 33.53 30.03
CA SER A 33 -32.13 32.14 30.12
C SER A 33 -30.92 31.31 29.71
N PHE A 34 -30.30 30.63 30.68
CA PHE A 34 -29.20 29.73 30.41
C PHE A 34 -29.77 28.52 29.68
N GLU A 35 -29.80 28.61 28.35
CA GLU A 35 -30.19 27.50 27.51
C GLU A 35 -28.95 26.63 27.30
N VAL A 36 -29.00 25.41 27.85
CA VAL A 36 -27.94 24.42 27.66
C VAL A 36 -27.83 24.17 26.15
N PRO A 37 -26.66 24.35 25.53
CA PRO A 37 -26.49 24.12 24.11
C PRO A 37 -26.97 22.72 23.72
N ASP A 38 -27.59 22.59 22.54
CA ASP A 38 -28.19 21.32 22.07
C ASP A 38 -27.28 20.10 22.21
N LYS A 39 -25.96 20.29 22.08
CA LYS A 39 -24.95 19.23 22.19
C LYS A 39 -24.75 18.66 23.60
N PHE A 40 -25.25 19.36 24.61
CA PHE A 40 -25.16 19.00 26.03
C PHE A 40 -26.53 18.68 26.64
N GLN A 41 -27.62 18.82 25.88
CA GLN A 41 -28.96 18.45 26.34
C GLN A 41 -29.05 16.94 26.60
N GLY A 42 -29.49 16.57 27.81
CA GLY A 42 -29.68 15.17 28.22
C GLY A 42 -28.40 14.41 28.61
N LYS A 43 -27.22 15.05 28.57
CA LYS A 43 -25.97 14.47 29.11
C LYS A 43 -25.89 14.69 30.62
N SER A 44 -25.27 13.75 31.34
CA SER A 44 -24.99 13.97 32.75
C SER A 44 -23.91 15.04 32.92
N PHE A 45 -23.89 15.73 34.06
CA PHE A 45 -22.88 16.73 34.35
C PHE A 45 -21.46 16.16 34.29
N GLU A 46 -21.29 14.91 34.70
CA GLU A 46 -20.04 14.15 34.58
C GLU A 46 -19.60 13.99 33.11
N ASP A 47 -20.52 13.60 32.22
CA ASP A 47 -20.22 13.44 30.78
C ASP A 47 -19.81 14.76 30.13
N VAL A 48 -20.36 15.89 30.61
CA VAL A 48 -20.00 17.23 30.11
C VAL A 48 -18.56 17.57 30.53
N ILE A 49 -18.20 17.30 31.78
CA ILE A 49 -16.84 17.53 32.29
C ILE A 49 -15.84 16.63 31.56
N GLU A 50 -16.12 15.33 31.43
CA GLU A 50 -15.26 14.39 30.71
C GLU A 50 -15.08 14.81 29.25
N SER A 51 -16.15 15.31 28.59
CA SER A 51 -16.04 15.83 27.23
C SER A 51 -15.14 17.07 27.13
N TYR A 52 -15.17 17.93 28.14
CA TYR A 52 -14.32 19.12 28.20
C TYR A 52 -12.86 18.75 28.45
N GLU A 53 -12.59 17.85 29.39
CA GLU A 53 -11.22 17.35 29.67
C GLU A 53 -10.62 16.64 28.45
N ASN A 54 -11.42 15.82 27.75
CA ASN A 54 -10.99 15.19 26.51
C ASN A 54 -10.67 16.22 25.43
N LEU A 55 -11.51 17.25 25.29
CA LEU A 55 -11.28 18.34 24.35
C LEU A 55 -10.02 19.13 24.71
N GLU A 56 -9.80 19.44 25.98
CA GLU A 56 -8.60 20.12 26.47
C GLU A 56 -7.34 19.31 26.18
N LYS A 57 -7.39 18.00 26.39
CA LYS A 57 -6.30 17.07 26.07
C LYS A 57 -6.03 16.99 24.58
N GLU A 58 -7.08 16.90 23.75
CA GLU A 58 -6.95 16.93 22.30
C GLU A 58 -6.38 18.26 21.81
N MET A 59 -6.83 19.38 22.38
CA MET A 59 -6.31 20.71 22.08
C MET A 59 -4.84 20.85 22.47
N GLY A 60 -4.44 20.34 23.64
CA GLY A 60 -3.03 20.32 24.06
C GLY A 60 -2.16 19.50 23.09
N ARG A 61 -2.66 18.34 22.64
CA ARG A 61 -1.99 17.54 21.62
C ARG A 61 -1.88 18.29 20.29
N LYS A 62 -2.97 18.93 19.83
CA LYS A 62 -2.98 19.72 18.59
C LYS A 62 -2.06 20.93 18.68
N ALA A 63 -1.96 21.58 19.83
CA ALA A 63 -1.04 22.68 20.07
C ALA A 63 0.42 22.22 19.98
N ASN A 64 0.74 21.02 20.51
CA ASN A 64 2.07 20.42 20.35
C ASN A 64 2.37 20.10 18.88
N GLU A 65 1.42 19.48 18.18
CA GLU A 65 1.54 19.19 16.74
C GLU A 65 1.79 20.48 15.93
N VAL A 66 1.07 21.56 16.21
CA VAL A 66 1.26 22.87 15.56
C VAL A 66 2.61 23.50 15.93
N GLY A 67 3.06 23.35 17.17
CA GLY A 67 4.37 23.81 17.62
C GLY A 67 5.52 23.08 16.92
N GLU A 68 5.40 21.76 16.73
CA GLU A 68 6.34 20.96 15.94
C GLU A 68 6.34 21.36 14.47
N LEU A 69 5.16 21.61 13.88
CA LEU A 69 5.07 22.11 12.50
C LEU A 69 5.73 23.47 12.34
N ARG A 70 5.57 24.38 13.32
CA ARG A 70 6.27 25.68 13.30
C ARG A 70 7.78 25.49 13.37
N LYS A 71 8.29 24.63 14.26
CA LYS A 71 9.73 24.32 14.35
C LYS A 71 10.27 23.75 13.05
N LEU A 72 9.56 22.78 12.44
CA LEU A 72 9.96 22.19 11.17
C LEU A 72 9.98 23.24 10.06
N THR A 73 8.99 24.13 10.03
CA THR A 73 8.94 25.25 9.06
C THR A 73 10.09 26.22 9.28
N ASP A 74 10.37 26.60 10.53
CA ASP A 74 11.50 27.46 10.90
C ASP A 74 12.84 26.81 10.54
N ASP A 75 12.97 25.49 10.71
CA ASP A 75 14.16 24.72 10.35
C ASP A 75 14.34 24.65 8.82
N ILE A 76 13.26 24.47 8.05
CA ILE A 76 13.30 24.57 6.58
C ILE A 76 13.71 25.99 6.15
N LEU A 77 13.13 27.02 6.77
CA LEU A 77 13.47 28.41 6.44
C LEU A 77 14.93 28.71 6.77
N LYS A 78 15.43 28.27 7.93
CA LYS A 78 16.85 28.37 8.31
C LYS A 78 17.75 27.62 7.34
N GLN A 79 17.38 26.41 6.92
CA GLN A 79 18.14 25.66 5.91
C GLN A 79 18.21 26.43 4.59
N GLN A 80 17.10 27.00 4.12
CA GLN A 80 17.08 27.81 2.90
C GLN A 80 17.94 29.09 3.02
N VAL A 81 17.90 29.79 4.15
CA VAL A 81 18.74 30.98 4.40
C VAL A 81 20.22 30.58 4.50
N THR A 82 20.54 29.49 5.20
CA THR A 82 21.91 28.97 5.30
C THR A 82 22.44 28.52 3.94
N GLU A 83 21.59 27.99 3.06
CA GLU A 83 21.94 27.61 1.69
C GLU A 83 22.10 28.84 0.76
N GLN A 84 21.45 29.97 1.07
CA GLN A 84 21.72 31.25 0.42
C GLN A 84 23.03 31.89 0.91
N GLU A 85 23.43 31.64 2.16
CA GLU A 85 24.70 32.10 2.75
C GLU A 85 25.86 31.12 2.59
N ALA A 86 25.62 29.93 2.03
CA ALA A 86 26.68 29.03 1.64
C ALA A 86 27.64 29.80 0.71
N PRO A 87 28.96 29.82 1.01
CA PRO A 87 29.90 30.53 0.16
C PRO A 87 29.73 29.99 -1.25
N LEU A 88 29.49 30.89 -2.22
CA LEU A 88 29.56 30.59 -3.65
C LEU A 88 30.82 29.75 -3.86
N GLN A 89 30.64 28.45 -4.06
CA GLN A 89 31.75 27.52 -4.17
C GLN A 89 32.42 27.80 -5.52
N GLU A 90 33.66 28.25 -5.41
CA GLU A 90 34.59 28.62 -6.48
C GLU A 90 34.09 29.75 -7.39
N ASP A 91 34.46 30.95 -6.96
CA ASP A 91 34.63 32.14 -7.78
C ASP A 91 35.30 31.72 -9.10
N ILE A 92 34.54 31.74 -10.18
CA ILE A 92 35.04 31.56 -11.53
C ILE A 92 35.89 32.80 -11.74
N GLY A 93 37.19 32.67 -11.47
CA GLY A 93 38.09 33.81 -11.44
C GLY A 93 37.96 34.58 -12.74
N PHE A 94 38.03 35.91 -12.67
CA PHE A 94 37.97 36.78 -13.84
C PHE A 94 38.86 36.29 -14.99
N GLU A 95 40.00 35.66 -14.66
CA GLU A 95 40.91 34.98 -15.59
C GLU A 95 40.24 33.89 -16.47
N ASP A 96 39.40 33.01 -15.89
CA ASP A 96 38.70 31.94 -16.63
C ASP A 96 37.71 32.54 -17.65
N PHE A 97 37.12 33.69 -17.34
CA PHE A 97 36.25 34.43 -18.28
C PHE A 97 37.03 35.10 -19.43
N ILE A 98 38.30 35.43 -19.23
CA ILE A 98 39.15 36.04 -20.25
C ILE A 98 39.78 34.98 -21.17
N ASP A 99 40.20 33.84 -20.60
CA ASP A 99 40.83 32.75 -21.35
C ASP A 99 39.80 31.93 -22.16
N ASP A 100 38.67 31.55 -21.55
CA ASP A 100 37.57 30.87 -22.24
C ASP A 100 36.20 31.24 -21.63
N PRO A 101 35.57 32.33 -22.12
CA PRO A 101 34.28 32.78 -21.59
C PRO A 101 33.16 31.74 -21.76
N SER A 102 33.26 30.83 -22.73
CA SER A 102 32.24 29.81 -22.95
C SER A 102 32.26 28.74 -21.86
N LEU A 103 33.47 28.32 -21.46
CA LEU A 103 33.71 27.32 -20.43
C LEU A 103 33.47 27.89 -19.03
N ALA A 104 33.80 29.17 -18.81
CA ALA A 104 33.47 29.89 -17.58
C ALA A 104 31.95 29.97 -17.37
N VAL A 105 31.18 30.28 -18.42
CA VAL A 105 29.71 30.34 -18.35
C VAL A 105 29.10 28.95 -18.12
N SER A 106 29.59 27.89 -18.76
CA SER A 106 29.07 26.53 -18.52
C SER A 106 29.32 26.06 -17.09
N LYS A 107 30.52 26.31 -16.55
CA LYS A 107 30.83 26.05 -15.13
C LYS A 107 29.93 26.84 -14.19
N ALA A 108 29.67 28.12 -14.49
CA ALA A 108 28.76 28.96 -13.71
C ALA A 108 27.33 28.41 -13.68
N LEU A 109 26.90 27.87 -14.81
CA LEU A 109 25.58 27.31 -14.99
C LEU A 109 25.45 26.00 -14.21
N GLU A 110 26.43 25.10 -14.33
CA GLU A 110 26.48 23.81 -13.62
C GLU A 110 26.65 23.97 -12.10
N SER A 111 27.36 24.99 -11.64
CA SER A 111 27.55 25.24 -10.20
C SER A 111 26.34 25.90 -9.53
N ASN A 112 25.40 26.45 -10.31
CA ASN A 112 24.28 27.22 -9.78
C ASN A 112 23.31 26.36 -8.95
N PRO A 113 23.13 26.64 -7.64
CA PRO A 113 22.24 25.87 -6.77
C PRO A 113 20.78 25.87 -7.23
N ARG A 114 20.30 26.95 -7.87
CA ARG A 114 18.92 27.02 -8.38
C ARG A 114 18.72 26.10 -9.57
N LEU A 115 19.71 25.97 -10.45
CA LEU A 115 19.61 25.07 -11.60
C LEU A 115 19.65 23.61 -11.15
N LYS A 116 20.54 23.25 -10.21
CA LYS A 116 20.53 21.92 -9.59
C LYS A 116 19.16 21.58 -8.98
N LYS A 117 18.55 22.53 -8.24
CA LYS A 117 17.20 22.34 -7.68
C LYS A 117 16.13 22.14 -8.74
N ILE A 118 16.22 22.85 -9.87
CA ILE A 118 15.28 22.70 -11.00
C ILE A 118 15.49 21.35 -11.70
N GLU A 119 16.74 20.94 -11.94
CA GLU A 119 17.08 19.64 -12.50
C GLU A 119 16.58 18.49 -11.61
N ASP A 120 16.82 18.57 -10.30
CA ASP A 120 16.33 17.59 -9.34
C ASP A 120 14.80 17.56 -9.28
N ALA A 121 14.14 18.72 -9.39
CA ALA A 121 12.68 18.80 -9.44
C ALA A 121 12.12 18.17 -10.72
N LEU A 122 12.75 18.42 -11.87
CA LEU A 122 12.38 17.82 -13.15
C LEU A 122 12.60 16.29 -13.13
N ALA A 123 13.70 15.84 -12.56
CA ALA A 123 13.98 14.41 -12.38
C ALA A 123 12.89 13.75 -11.52
N ARG A 124 12.53 14.34 -10.38
CA ARG A 124 11.43 13.84 -9.52
C ARG A 124 10.08 13.83 -10.25
N ASP A 125 9.72 14.90 -10.94
CA ASP A 125 8.48 14.97 -11.73
C ASP A 125 8.43 13.89 -12.83
N SER A 126 9.56 13.66 -13.51
CA SER A 126 9.66 12.60 -14.52
C SER A 126 9.49 11.21 -13.92
N GLN A 127 10.07 10.97 -12.74
CA GLN A 127 9.93 9.71 -12.01
C GLN A 127 8.48 9.49 -11.55
N GLU A 128 7.84 10.52 -10.98
CA GLU A 128 6.45 10.45 -10.52
C GLU A 128 5.49 10.20 -11.68
N LYS A 129 5.68 10.86 -12.83
CA LYS A 129 4.87 10.62 -14.03
C LYS A 129 5.01 9.19 -14.54
N SER A 130 6.24 8.70 -14.63
CA SER A 130 6.51 7.32 -15.03
C SER A 130 5.86 6.32 -14.07
N HIS A 131 5.97 6.56 -12.77
CA HIS A 131 5.37 5.73 -11.75
C HIS A 131 3.82 5.74 -11.82
N GLN A 132 3.20 6.90 -12.01
CA GLN A 132 1.75 7.01 -12.21
C GLN A 132 1.28 6.27 -13.47
N GLN A 133 2.03 6.38 -14.57
CA GLN A 133 1.74 5.63 -15.79
C GLN A 133 1.84 4.12 -15.55
N LEU A 134 2.85 3.67 -14.81
CA LEU A 134 3.01 2.27 -14.45
C LEU A 134 1.83 1.76 -13.62
N LEU A 135 1.44 2.51 -12.59
CA LEU A 135 0.30 2.17 -11.72
C LEU A 135 -1.03 2.12 -12.50
N SER A 136 -1.20 2.98 -13.50
CA SER A 136 -2.41 2.98 -14.35
C SER A 136 -2.58 1.68 -15.15
N LYS A 137 -1.47 0.99 -15.49
CA LYS A 137 -1.49 -0.32 -16.16
C LYS A 137 -1.44 -1.48 -15.18
N HIS A 138 -0.78 -1.28 -14.05
CA HIS A 138 -0.51 -2.31 -13.05
C HIS A 138 -0.72 -1.73 -11.64
N GLU A 139 -1.94 -1.84 -11.12
CA GLU A 139 -2.27 -1.38 -9.77
C GLU A 139 -1.45 -2.09 -8.68
N ASP A 140 -0.99 -3.32 -8.96
CA ASP A 140 -0.18 -4.16 -8.08
C ASP A 140 1.33 -3.98 -8.27
N ALA A 141 1.78 -3.01 -9.08
CA ALA A 141 3.20 -2.82 -9.42
C ALA A 141 4.09 -2.72 -8.17
N ASP A 142 3.71 -1.89 -7.19
CA ASP A 142 4.52 -1.67 -5.98
C ASP A 142 4.68 -2.94 -5.14
N ALA A 143 3.61 -3.72 -5.04
CA ALA A 143 3.61 -4.99 -4.32
C ALA A 143 4.50 -6.02 -5.03
N VAL A 144 4.44 -6.09 -6.36
CA VAL A 144 5.24 -7.01 -7.16
C VAL A 144 6.71 -6.64 -7.13
N VAL A 145 7.05 -5.37 -7.32
CA VAL A 145 8.45 -4.90 -7.30
C VAL A 145 9.09 -5.09 -5.93
N SER A 146 8.33 -4.89 -4.84
CA SER A 146 8.80 -5.13 -3.48
C SER A 146 8.94 -6.62 -3.12
N SER A 147 8.42 -7.53 -3.96
CA SER A 147 8.45 -8.96 -3.67
C SER A 147 9.86 -9.56 -3.89
N PRO A 148 10.34 -10.44 -3.00
CA PRO A 148 11.60 -11.16 -3.20
C PRO A 148 11.58 -12.03 -4.47
N GLU A 149 10.43 -12.61 -4.81
CA GLU A 149 10.26 -13.48 -5.98
C GLU A 149 10.55 -12.75 -7.29
N PHE A 150 10.11 -11.50 -7.40
CA PHE A 150 10.40 -10.66 -8.56
C PHE A 150 11.89 -10.38 -8.68
N SER A 151 12.55 -9.98 -7.59
CA SER A 151 14.00 -9.73 -7.57
C SER A 151 14.80 -10.95 -8.00
N GLU A 152 14.48 -12.14 -7.47
CA GLU A 152 15.11 -13.39 -7.88
C GLU A 152 14.85 -13.73 -9.35
N TRP A 153 13.62 -13.51 -9.83
CA TRP A 153 13.26 -13.79 -11.22
C TRP A 153 13.98 -12.87 -12.22
N VAL A 154 14.16 -11.60 -11.88
CA VAL A 154 14.95 -10.64 -12.68
C VAL A 154 16.42 -11.05 -12.69
N GLN A 155 17.00 -11.39 -11.54
CA GLN A 155 18.42 -11.79 -11.43
C GLN A 155 18.75 -13.06 -12.21
N LYS A 156 17.78 -13.97 -12.41
CA LYS A 156 17.97 -15.20 -13.21
C LYS A 156 18.25 -14.94 -14.70
N SER A 157 17.99 -13.74 -15.22
CA SER A 157 18.23 -13.43 -16.65
C SER A 157 18.91 -12.07 -16.83
N PRO A 158 20.08 -12.02 -17.52
CA PRO A 158 20.78 -10.76 -17.80
C PRO A 158 19.92 -9.77 -18.58
N THR A 159 19.06 -10.26 -19.48
CA THR A 159 18.17 -9.41 -20.27
C THR A 159 17.14 -8.70 -19.40
N ARG A 160 16.59 -9.39 -18.39
CA ARG A 160 15.62 -8.81 -17.46
C ARG A 160 16.27 -7.76 -16.57
N LEU A 161 17.50 -8.02 -16.11
CA LEU A 161 18.28 -7.05 -15.36
C LEU A 161 18.55 -5.77 -16.19
N ARG A 162 18.90 -5.93 -17.47
CA ARG A 162 19.08 -4.80 -18.38
C ARG A 162 17.78 -4.00 -18.57
N MET A 163 16.65 -4.68 -18.76
CA MET A 163 15.34 -4.01 -18.87
C MET A 163 14.99 -3.25 -17.59
N LEU A 164 15.24 -3.82 -16.41
CA LEU A 164 15.01 -3.14 -15.14
C LEU A 164 15.89 -1.88 -15.02
N GLN A 165 17.17 -1.99 -15.38
CA GLN A 165 18.08 -0.85 -15.36
C GLN A 165 17.65 0.23 -16.36
N GLU A 166 17.26 -0.15 -17.57
CA GLU A 166 16.83 0.77 -18.63
C GLU A 166 15.55 1.51 -18.21
N ALA A 167 14.57 0.79 -17.64
CA ALA A 167 13.37 1.38 -17.08
C ALA A 167 13.70 2.36 -15.94
N HIS A 168 14.65 2.02 -15.07
CA HIS A 168 15.02 2.85 -13.93
C HIS A 168 15.80 4.12 -14.33
N VAL A 169 16.76 4.00 -15.24
CA VAL A 169 17.63 5.11 -15.68
C VAL A 169 16.85 6.11 -16.54
N ASN A 170 15.99 5.62 -17.43
CA ASN A 170 15.27 6.48 -18.37
C ASN A 170 13.87 6.88 -17.89
N TYR A 171 13.45 6.42 -16.70
CA TYR A 171 12.08 6.55 -16.21
C TYR A 171 11.04 6.06 -17.24
N ASP A 172 11.34 4.96 -17.94
CA ASP A 172 10.49 4.41 -18.98
C ASP A 172 9.42 3.47 -18.39
N ALA A 173 8.18 3.97 -18.34
CA ALA A 173 7.03 3.23 -17.82
C ALA A 173 6.62 2.06 -18.73
N GLU A 174 6.87 2.14 -20.03
CA GLU A 174 6.52 1.09 -20.99
C GLU A 174 7.39 -0.14 -20.77
N ILE A 175 8.71 0.04 -20.69
CA ILE A 175 9.66 -1.05 -20.41
C ILE A 175 9.39 -1.67 -19.04
N ALA A 176 9.08 -0.85 -18.03
CA ALA A 176 8.68 -1.33 -16.71
C ALA A 176 7.40 -2.18 -16.78
N SER A 177 6.40 -1.74 -17.56
CA SER A 177 5.14 -2.49 -17.73
C SER A 177 5.37 -3.83 -18.44
N ASP A 178 6.15 -3.86 -19.52
CA ASP A 178 6.49 -5.10 -20.23
C ASP A 178 7.22 -6.09 -19.31
N LEU A 179 8.14 -5.61 -18.47
CA LEU A 179 8.86 -6.45 -17.51
C LEU A 179 7.91 -7.08 -16.48
N LEU A 180 6.95 -6.31 -15.97
CA LEU A 180 5.93 -6.80 -15.03
C LEU A 180 4.97 -7.80 -15.70
N ASP A 181 4.57 -7.55 -16.93
CA ASP A 181 3.74 -8.48 -17.71
C ASP A 181 4.45 -9.80 -17.97
N PHE A 182 5.75 -9.77 -18.29
CA PHE A 182 6.55 -10.98 -18.41
C PHE A 182 6.64 -11.77 -17.09
N PHE A 183 6.81 -11.08 -15.96
CA PHE A 183 6.83 -11.72 -14.66
C PHE A 183 5.48 -12.41 -14.37
N LYS A 184 4.38 -11.66 -14.49
CA LYS A 184 3.01 -12.15 -14.27
C LYS A 184 2.67 -13.32 -15.20
N GLY A 185 3.07 -13.24 -16.47
CA GLY A 185 2.93 -14.31 -17.45
C GLY A 185 3.68 -15.58 -17.03
N SER A 186 4.93 -15.44 -16.58
CA SER A 186 5.73 -16.58 -16.13
C SER A 186 5.21 -17.23 -14.84
N SER A 187 4.67 -16.42 -13.91
CA SER A 187 4.05 -16.92 -12.69
C SER A 187 2.76 -17.69 -12.98
N LYS A 188 1.89 -17.16 -13.86
CA LYS A 188 0.69 -17.85 -14.33
C LYS A 188 1.03 -19.18 -15.02
N MET A 189 2.02 -19.19 -15.89
CA MET A 189 2.47 -20.40 -16.58
C MET A 189 2.92 -21.48 -15.58
N THR A 190 3.68 -21.10 -14.55
CA THR A 190 4.12 -22.02 -13.50
C THR A 190 2.94 -22.62 -12.72
N ILE A 191 1.93 -21.80 -12.40
CA ILE A 191 0.71 -22.25 -11.72
C ILE A 191 -0.09 -23.21 -12.61
N ASP A 192 -0.24 -22.90 -13.89
CA ASP A 192 -1.01 -23.72 -14.82
C ASP A 192 -0.31 -25.05 -15.13
N GLU A 193 1.02 -25.06 -15.24
CA GLU A 193 1.82 -26.28 -15.31
C GLU A 193 1.62 -27.15 -14.05
N ALA A 194 1.66 -26.55 -12.87
CA ALA A 194 1.43 -27.27 -11.62
C ALA A 194 0.02 -27.89 -11.55
N LYS A 195 -1.01 -27.18 -12.03
CA LYS A 195 -2.38 -27.71 -12.15
C LYS A 195 -2.46 -28.84 -13.16
N ALA A 196 -1.89 -28.67 -14.36
CA ALA A 196 -1.89 -29.69 -15.40
C ALA A 196 -1.20 -30.99 -14.96
N VAL A 197 -0.08 -30.89 -14.24
CA VAL A 197 0.60 -32.06 -13.65
C VAL A 197 -0.26 -32.73 -12.59
N ARG A 198 -0.94 -31.96 -11.73
CA ARG A 198 -1.86 -32.51 -10.72
C ARG A 198 -3.03 -33.24 -11.37
N ASP A 199 -3.66 -32.64 -12.37
CA ASP A 199 -4.83 -33.22 -13.06
C ASP A 199 -4.43 -34.45 -13.88
N GLY A 200 -3.26 -34.42 -14.52
CA GLY A 200 -2.68 -35.59 -15.20
C GLY A 200 -2.43 -36.75 -14.25
N LYS A 201 -1.86 -36.49 -13.07
CA LYS A 201 -1.67 -37.51 -12.02
C LYS A 201 -3.01 -38.06 -11.52
N ALA A 202 -3.99 -37.20 -11.28
CA ALA A 202 -5.33 -37.63 -10.87
C ALA A 202 -6.01 -38.50 -11.95
N ALA A 203 -5.87 -38.14 -13.23
CA ALA A 203 -6.38 -38.92 -14.33
C ALA A 203 -5.67 -40.28 -14.47
N ASP A 204 -4.36 -40.33 -14.27
CA ASP A 204 -3.57 -41.56 -14.27
C ASP A 204 -3.91 -42.46 -13.09
N ASP A 205 -4.14 -41.89 -11.91
CA ASP A 205 -4.56 -42.63 -10.72
C ASP A 205 -5.99 -43.19 -10.88
N LEU A 206 -6.90 -42.44 -11.51
CA LEU A 206 -8.23 -42.93 -11.90
C LEU A 206 -8.13 -44.07 -12.93
N LYS A 207 -7.25 -43.94 -13.93
CA LYS A 207 -6.99 -45.02 -14.91
C LYS A 207 -6.43 -46.26 -14.22
N LYS A 208 -5.46 -46.13 -13.31
CA LYS A 208 -4.91 -47.26 -12.54
C LYS A 208 -5.98 -47.93 -11.69
N ALA A 209 -6.81 -47.16 -10.99
CA ALA A 209 -7.94 -47.70 -10.24
C ALA A 209 -8.96 -48.42 -11.16
N GLN A 210 -9.17 -47.92 -12.38
CA GLN A 210 -10.03 -48.56 -13.37
C GLN A 210 -9.39 -49.83 -13.98
N ILE A 211 -8.07 -49.86 -14.16
CA ILE A 211 -7.32 -51.02 -14.67
C ILE A 211 -7.22 -52.12 -13.61
N GLU A 212 -7.04 -51.78 -12.32
CA GLU A 212 -7.16 -52.73 -11.21
C GLU A 212 -8.55 -53.35 -11.13
N LYS A 213 -9.59 -52.61 -11.54
CA LYS A 213 -10.95 -53.15 -11.70
C LYS A 213 -11.13 -53.97 -12.98
N GLY A 214 -10.23 -53.85 -13.96
CA GLY A 214 -10.39 -54.36 -15.32
C GLY A 214 -9.52 -55.56 -15.73
N THR A 215 -8.48 -55.94 -14.98
CA THR A 215 -7.50 -56.95 -15.45
C THR A 215 -7.39 -58.23 -14.62
N ASN A 216 -8.37 -58.53 -13.77
CA ASN A 216 -8.52 -59.88 -13.19
C ASN A 216 -9.67 -60.60 -13.90
N GLY A 217 -9.33 -61.38 -14.94
CA GLY A 217 -10.24 -62.31 -15.63
C GLY A 217 -10.81 -63.45 -14.77
N ALA A 218 -10.74 -63.34 -13.45
CA ALA A 218 -11.54 -64.11 -12.51
C ALA A 218 -12.54 -63.13 -11.89
N THR A 219 -13.80 -63.20 -12.32
CA THR A 219 -14.90 -62.49 -11.65
C THR A 219 -14.85 -62.87 -10.18
N SER A 220 -14.43 -61.94 -9.31
CA SER A 220 -14.39 -62.21 -7.87
C SER A 220 -15.82 -62.51 -7.44
N LYS A 221 -16.11 -63.76 -7.10
CA LYS A 221 -17.45 -64.19 -6.70
C LYS A 221 -17.89 -63.35 -5.49
N LYS A 222 -19.14 -62.91 -5.49
CA LYS A 222 -19.67 -62.01 -4.46
C LYS A 222 -19.47 -62.62 -3.06
N VAL A 223 -18.90 -61.84 -2.15
CA VAL A 223 -18.79 -62.17 -0.72
C VAL A 223 -20.03 -61.61 -0.03
N TYR A 224 -20.73 -62.45 0.73
CA TYR A 224 -21.94 -62.08 1.44
C TYR A 224 -21.63 -61.89 2.92
N ARG A 225 -22.30 -60.95 3.59
CA ARG A 225 -22.29 -60.89 5.05
C ARG A 225 -23.43 -61.71 5.61
N ARG A 226 -23.20 -62.41 6.72
CA ARG A 226 -24.23 -63.24 7.36
C ARG A 226 -25.45 -62.43 7.77
N THR A 227 -25.24 -61.21 8.27
CA THR A 227 -26.30 -60.26 8.64
C THR A 227 -27.19 -59.93 7.45
N ASP A 228 -26.60 -59.74 6.27
CA ASP A 228 -27.34 -59.31 5.08
C ASP A 228 -28.15 -60.47 4.49
N LEU A 229 -27.65 -61.70 4.59
CA LEU A 229 -28.42 -62.90 4.20
C LEU A 229 -29.60 -63.14 5.15
N ILE A 230 -29.42 -62.90 6.45
CA ILE A 230 -30.49 -63.01 7.44
C ILE A 230 -31.54 -61.92 7.19
N ARG A 231 -31.10 -60.68 6.96
CA ARG A 231 -31.99 -59.56 6.62
C ARG A 231 -32.76 -59.83 5.33
N LEU A 232 -32.08 -60.31 4.29
CA LEU A 232 -32.72 -60.68 3.02
C LEU A 232 -33.79 -61.77 3.22
N LYS A 233 -33.54 -62.76 4.08
CA LYS A 233 -34.52 -63.80 4.41
C LYS A 233 -35.75 -63.25 5.13
N LEU A 234 -35.57 -62.20 5.95
CA LEU A 234 -36.63 -61.55 6.73
C LEU A 234 -37.46 -60.57 5.88
N GLU A 235 -36.81 -59.75 5.07
CA GLU A 235 -37.45 -58.68 4.29
C GLU A 235 -38.00 -59.18 2.95
N ASP A 236 -37.31 -60.10 2.28
CA ASP A 236 -37.72 -60.62 0.96
C ASP A 236 -37.43 -62.12 0.81
N PRO A 237 -38.33 -62.97 1.36
CA PRO A 237 -38.18 -64.43 1.30
C PRO A 237 -38.12 -64.98 -0.13
N ASN A 238 -38.83 -64.35 -1.07
CA ASN A 238 -38.91 -64.79 -2.46
C ASN A 238 -37.56 -64.62 -3.16
N ARG A 239 -36.92 -63.46 -2.96
CA ARG A 239 -35.57 -63.20 -3.49
C ARG A 239 -34.52 -64.11 -2.85
N TYR A 240 -34.61 -64.36 -1.55
CA TYR A 240 -33.74 -65.32 -0.87
C TYR A 240 -33.87 -66.73 -1.47
N ALA A 241 -35.09 -67.20 -1.75
CA ALA A 241 -35.34 -68.50 -2.36
C ALA A 241 -34.77 -68.61 -3.79
N SER A 242 -34.94 -67.55 -4.59
CA SER A 242 -34.39 -67.48 -5.96
C SER A 242 -32.85 -67.59 -5.99
N MET A 243 -32.18 -67.08 -4.96
CA MET A 243 -30.72 -67.08 -4.84
C MET A 243 -30.16 -68.25 -4.02
N SER A 244 -31.02 -69.19 -3.60
CA SER A 244 -30.66 -70.30 -2.69
C SER A 244 -29.45 -71.12 -3.17
N ASN A 245 -29.33 -71.36 -4.47
CA ASN A 245 -28.22 -72.10 -5.06
C ASN A 245 -26.88 -71.35 -4.94
N GLU A 246 -26.88 -70.03 -5.12
CA GLU A 246 -25.68 -69.21 -4.96
C GLU A 246 -25.29 -69.05 -3.49
N ILE A 247 -26.27 -68.87 -2.60
CA ILE A 247 -26.04 -68.79 -1.16
C ILE A 247 -25.40 -70.08 -0.64
N ARG A 248 -25.89 -71.26 -1.08
CA ARG A 248 -25.32 -72.56 -0.71
C ARG A 248 -23.86 -72.68 -1.17
N LYS A 249 -23.56 -72.25 -2.40
CA LYS A 249 -22.18 -72.20 -2.93
C LYS A 249 -21.30 -71.23 -2.13
N ALA A 250 -21.83 -70.07 -1.74
CA ALA A 250 -21.10 -69.11 -0.93
C ALA A 250 -20.74 -69.65 0.46
N TYR A 251 -21.63 -70.42 1.09
CA TYR A 251 -21.31 -71.12 2.35
C TYR A 251 -20.24 -72.20 2.16
N ALA A 252 -20.34 -73.00 1.09
CA ALA A 252 -19.36 -74.05 0.78
C ALA A 252 -17.95 -73.49 0.51
N GLU A 253 -17.89 -72.35 -0.19
CA GLU A 253 -16.64 -71.66 -0.53
C GLU A 253 -16.14 -70.69 0.55
N LYS A 254 -16.75 -70.68 1.76
CA LYS A 254 -16.45 -69.74 2.87
C LYS A 254 -16.49 -68.25 2.47
N ARG A 255 -17.34 -67.90 1.51
CA ARG A 255 -17.61 -66.52 1.06
C ARG A 255 -18.67 -65.79 1.89
N VAL A 256 -19.14 -66.39 2.98
CA VAL A 256 -20.02 -65.74 3.95
C VAL A 256 -19.20 -65.32 5.17
N LYS A 257 -19.13 -64.01 5.42
CA LYS A 257 -18.42 -63.43 6.58
C LYS A 257 -19.39 -62.96 7.66
#